data_AF-A0A2V8DCG1-F1
#
_entry.id   AF-A0A2V8DCG1-F1
#
_cell.length_a   1.000
_cell.length_b   1.000
_cell.length_c   1.000
_cell.angle_alpha   90.00
_cell.angle_beta   90.00
_cell.angle_gamma   90.00
#
_symmetry.space_group_name_H-M   'P 1'
#
loop_
_entity.id
_entity.type
_entity.pdbx_description
1 polymer ?
#
loop_
_entity_poly.entity_id
_entity_poly.type
_entity_poly.pdbx_seq_one_letter_code
_entity_poly.pdbx_strand_id
1 'polypeptide(L)'
;MRLPLNIGRFATAADQRTVPREFGWRGASGGGVRIAITVGDSGWGRALCSGVLDVLRSKYGKTAERDKLIGRIEWTGDESRMKAHSGWAALVVLGTRSGELQVIDRCRMELVENDEASWAKQPYHAAERLNAGEARDLVKRGLETARRIAVREMRTAVKRAREAGHDVAACAVLVVDPMPDWSVDEILAVHFRMHKAEGVLFRDALARAARASGLRLLEIPEKQLDEHSERALATSVSSLRKTVASLGKSVGPPWGKDQKDASLAAMVALHGRT
;
A
#
# COMPACT_ATOMS: atom_id res chain seq x y z
N MET A 1 -6.34 -30.51 77.46
CA MET A 1 -7.30 -30.65 76.34
C MET A 1 -6.49 -30.66 75.04
N ARG A 2 -6.43 -31.79 74.32
CA ARG A 2 -5.62 -31.98 73.09
C ARG A 2 -6.52 -32.43 71.94
N LEU A 3 -6.19 -32.00 70.72
CA LEU A 3 -6.70 -32.51 69.43
C LEU A 3 -6.55 -34.04 69.33
N PRO A 4 -7.36 -34.78 68.53
CA PRO A 4 -7.01 -34.97 67.11
C PRO A 4 -8.13 -35.31 66.07
N LEU A 5 -7.75 -35.14 64.79
CA LEU A 5 -7.99 -35.99 63.59
C LEU A 5 -9.41 -36.41 63.12
N ASN A 6 -9.92 -35.65 62.14
CA ASN A 6 -9.95 -36.00 60.69
C ASN A 6 -10.43 -37.41 60.21
N ILE A 7 -11.64 -37.47 59.63
CA ILE A 7 -12.13 -38.45 58.63
C ILE A 7 -13.26 -37.76 57.79
N GLY A 8 -13.49 -37.97 56.47
CA GLY A 8 -12.65 -38.57 55.43
C GLY A 8 -13.41 -39.17 54.21
N ARG A 9 -13.84 -38.35 53.22
CA ARG A 9 -14.58 -38.72 51.95
C ARG A 9 -16.01 -39.28 52.19
N PHE A 10 -17.03 -39.25 51.31
CA PHE A 10 -17.31 -38.88 49.88
C PHE A 10 -18.87 -38.60 49.78
N ALA A 11 -19.54 -38.09 48.73
CA ALA A 11 -19.23 -37.44 47.45
C ALA A 11 -20.50 -36.79 46.80
N THR A 12 -20.30 -35.94 45.77
CA THR A 12 -21.18 -35.61 44.61
C THR A 12 -22.55 -34.89 44.72
N ALA A 13 -22.74 -33.98 43.75
CA ALA A 13 -24.00 -33.65 43.04
C ALA A 13 -25.07 -32.77 43.72
N ALA A 14 -24.71 -31.53 44.08
CA ALA A 14 -25.54 -30.35 43.74
C ALA A 14 -24.65 -29.09 43.70
N ASP A 15 -24.96 -28.21 42.74
CA ASP A 15 -24.33 -26.94 42.38
C ASP A 15 -23.61 -26.15 43.51
N GLN A 16 -22.29 -25.97 43.38
CA GLN A 16 -21.47 -24.86 43.93
C GLN A 16 -19.96 -25.08 43.71
N ARG A 17 -19.26 -24.12 43.07
CA ARG A 17 -18.04 -23.40 43.56
C ARG A 17 -17.17 -22.77 42.46
N THR A 18 -16.91 -21.48 42.65
CA THR A 18 -15.64 -20.73 42.43
C THR A 18 -14.71 -21.08 41.25
N VAL A 19 -14.30 -20.04 40.51
CA VAL A 19 -12.96 -19.98 39.88
C VAL A 19 -12.23 -18.70 40.34
N PRO A 20 -10.92 -18.74 40.72
CA PRO A 20 -10.20 -17.60 41.29
C PRO A 20 -9.45 -16.74 40.23
N ARG A 21 -8.55 -15.89 40.74
CA ARG A 21 -7.57 -15.05 40.03
C ARG A 21 -6.78 -15.77 38.92
N GLU A 22 -6.12 -14.94 38.11
CA GLU A 22 -5.12 -15.25 37.07
C GLU A 22 -5.66 -15.65 35.69
N PHE A 23 -5.88 -14.64 34.83
CA PHE A 23 -5.72 -14.81 33.39
C PHE A 23 -4.31 -14.41 32.96
N GLY A 24 -3.34 -15.24 33.31
CA GLY A 24 -2.05 -15.21 32.64
C GLY A 24 -2.23 -15.64 31.18
N TRP A 25 -2.02 -14.72 30.24
CA TRP A 25 -2.00 -15.04 28.81
C TRP A 25 -0.80 -15.95 28.49
N ARG A 26 -1.01 -17.27 28.58
CA ARG A 26 -0.15 -18.31 28.01
C ARG A 26 -0.96 -19.12 27.02
N GLY A 27 -0.60 -19.07 25.74
CA GLY A 27 -1.19 -19.97 24.75
C GLY A 27 -1.57 -19.41 23.38
N ALA A 28 -0.95 -18.34 22.89
CA ALA A 28 -0.95 -18.07 21.45
C ALA A 28 0.38 -17.46 21.00
N SER A 29 1.15 -18.21 20.22
CA SER A 29 2.24 -17.71 19.37
C SER A 29 1.68 -16.97 18.14
N GLY A 30 0.71 -16.09 18.38
CA GLY A 30 -0.06 -15.38 17.37
C GLY A 30 0.81 -14.33 16.68
N GLY A 31 1.22 -14.64 15.45
CA GLY A 31 1.99 -13.73 14.63
C GLY A 31 1.17 -12.51 14.23
N GLY A 32 1.34 -11.41 14.96
CA GLY A 32 0.72 -10.13 14.62
C GLY A 32 1.12 -9.70 13.21
N VAL A 33 0.13 -9.32 12.41
CA VAL A 33 0.33 -8.89 11.01
C VAL A 33 0.04 -7.40 10.84
N ARG A 34 0.75 -6.80 9.88
CA ARG A 34 0.53 -5.43 9.41
C ARG A 34 0.52 -5.39 7.90
N ILE A 35 -0.31 -4.49 7.39
CA ILE A 35 -0.29 -4.09 5.99
C ILE A 35 0.59 -2.85 5.88
N ALA A 36 1.31 -2.72 4.79
CA ALA A 36 1.75 -1.41 4.35
C ALA A 36 1.61 -1.25 2.84
N ILE A 37 1.42 0.00 2.45
CA ILE A 37 1.12 0.36 1.08
C ILE A 37 1.95 1.58 0.71
N THR A 38 2.68 1.47 -0.40
CA THR A 38 3.21 2.62 -1.12
C THR A 38 2.60 2.70 -2.50
N VAL A 39 2.24 3.89 -2.93
CA VAL A 39 2.06 4.17 -4.36
C VAL A 39 3.44 4.03 -5.02
N GLY A 40 3.49 3.43 -6.21
CA GLY A 40 4.75 3.05 -6.82
C GLY A 40 5.51 4.23 -7.45
N ASP A 41 6.82 4.05 -7.66
CA ASP A 41 7.61 4.82 -8.62
C ASP A 41 8.37 3.93 -9.63
N SER A 42 8.05 2.63 -9.64
CA SER A 42 8.86 1.63 -10.37
C SER A 42 8.80 1.73 -11.90
N GLY A 43 9.97 1.90 -12.50
CA GLY A 43 10.17 1.88 -13.95
C GLY A 43 10.15 0.46 -14.54
N TRP A 44 9.03 -0.26 -14.43
CA TRP A 44 8.81 -1.52 -15.17
C TRP A 44 8.54 -1.25 -16.67
N GLY A 45 9.58 -0.78 -17.36
CA GLY A 45 9.56 -0.49 -18.79
C GLY A 45 10.60 -1.27 -19.57
N ARG A 46 10.47 -2.61 -19.64
CA ARG A 46 11.04 -3.47 -20.71
C ARG A 46 10.70 -4.98 -20.62
N ALA A 47 9.53 -5.36 -20.10
CA ALA A 47 9.13 -6.78 -20.02
C ALA A 47 7.63 -6.99 -20.28
N LEU A 48 7.18 -6.68 -21.51
CA LEU A 48 5.97 -7.21 -22.18
C LEU A 48 5.73 -6.44 -23.50
N CYS A 49 6.49 -6.78 -24.56
CA CYS A 49 6.10 -6.51 -25.97
C CYS A 49 7.08 -7.15 -26.99
N SER A 50 7.35 -8.45 -26.86
CA SER A 50 7.98 -9.23 -27.94
C SER A 50 6.95 -9.99 -28.79
N GLY A 51 5.70 -10.19 -28.33
CA GLY A 51 4.67 -10.95 -29.05
C GLY A 51 3.71 -10.14 -29.93
N VAL A 52 3.70 -8.80 -29.84
CA VAL A 52 2.70 -7.95 -30.53
C VAL A 52 3.26 -7.27 -31.79
N LEU A 53 4.58 -7.07 -31.87
CA LEU A 53 5.22 -6.39 -33.00
C LEU A 53 5.33 -7.27 -34.27
N ASP A 54 5.30 -8.60 -34.15
CA ASP A 54 5.33 -9.48 -35.33
C ASP A 54 3.98 -9.59 -36.04
N VAL A 55 2.86 -9.44 -35.31
CA VAL A 55 1.51 -9.36 -35.90
C VAL A 55 1.36 -8.09 -36.77
N LEU A 56 1.97 -6.98 -36.36
CA LEU A 56 1.95 -5.72 -37.12
C LEU A 56 2.98 -5.67 -38.26
N ARG A 57 4.03 -6.51 -38.22
CA ARG A 57 5.05 -6.62 -39.27
C ARG A 57 4.53 -7.25 -40.58
N SER A 58 3.42 -7.98 -40.52
CA SER A 58 2.87 -8.75 -41.66
C SER A 58 2.02 -7.95 -42.67
N LYS A 59 1.62 -6.70 -42.37
CA LYS A 59 0.58 -6.00 -43.17
C LYS A 59 1.00 -4.76 -43.97
N TYR A 60 2.18 -4.21 -43.74
CA TYR A 60 2.64 -3.00 -44.45
C TYR A 60 4.05 -3.20 -45.01
N GLY A 61 4.09 -3.48 -46.31
CA GLY A 61 5.32 -3.67 -47.08
C GLY A 61 6.13 -2.38 -47.24
N LYS A 62 7.44 -2.58 -47.36
CA LYS A 62 8.50 -1.59 -47.58
C LYS A 62 8.16 -0.49 -48.60
N THR A 63 8.35 0.77 -48.19
CA THR A 63 8.96 1.79 -49.06
C THR A 63 9.88 2.70 -48.23
N ALA A 64 10.97 3.16 -48.83
CA ALA A 64 12.12 3.71 -48.11
C ALA A 64 12.09 5.25 -48.04
N GLU A 65 11.82 5.81 -46.86
CA GLU A 65 12.02 7.25 -46.59
C GLU A 65 12.29 7.53 -45.09
N ARG A 66 13.17 6.72 -44.46
CA ARG A 66 13.52 6.89 -43.01
C ARG A 66 14.89 7.51 -42.75
N ASP A 67 15.78 7.55 -43.74
CA ASP A 67 17.20 7.92 -43.54
C ASP A 67 17.54 9.40 -43.86
N LYS A 68 16.53 10.28 -43.92
CA LYS A 68 16.74 11.75 -44.07
C LYS A 68 16.23 12.60 -42.92
N LEU A 69 15.75 12.01 -41.81
CA LEU A 69 15.30 12.74 -40.62
C LEU A 69 15.99 12.32 -39.30
N ILE A 70 17.22 11.81 -39.39
CA ILE A 70 18.09 11.56 -38.21
C ILE A 70 19.13 12.69 -38.11
N GLY A 71 18.65 13.93 -38.11
CA GLY A 71 19.45 15.13 -37.84
C GLY A 71 19.28 15.55 -36.39
N ARG A 72 20.39 15.66 -35.65
CA ARG A 72 20.56 16.26 -34.30
C ARG A 72 19.27 16.50 -33.48
N ILE A 73 18.94 15.57 -32.59
CA ILE A 73 18.19 15.92 -31.38
C ILE A 73 19.21 16.46 -30.37
N GLU A 74 19.47 17.77 -30.44
CA GLU A 74 20.09 18.49 -29.32
C GLU A 74 19.07 18.55 -28.19
N TRP A 75 19.36 17.88 -27.08
CA TRP A 75 18.51 17.89 -25.89
C TRP A 75 18.69 19.21 -25.14
N THR A 76 17.70 20.10 -25.23
CA THR A 76 17.64 21.36 -24.50
C THR A 76 16.36 21.48 -23.67
N GLY A 77 16.51 21.71 -22.36
CA GLY A 77 15.54 22.43 -21.52
C GLY A 77 14.17 21.79 -21.23
N ASP A 78 14.13 20.99 -20.17
CA ASP A 78 13.08 20.92 -19.13
C ASP A 78 11.59 20.53 -19.39
N GLU A 79 11.03 19.94 -18.33
CA GLU A 79 9.60 19.80 -17.98
C GLU A 79 8.65 18.95 -18.85
N SER A 80 8.99 17.67 -19.04
CA SER A 80 7.99 16.59 -19.22
C SER A 80 8.32 15.32 -18.41
N ARG A 81 8.49 15.47 -17.08
CA ARG A 81 8.70 14.34 -16.16
C ARG A 81 7.39 13.65 -15.78
N MET A 82 6.85 12.83 -16.70
CA MET A 82 5.84 11.81 -16.35
C MET A 82 6.48 10.71 -15.46
N LYS A 83 6.49 10.92 -14.14
CA LYS A 83 6.62 9.85 -13.14
C LYS A 83 5.82 10.15 -11.88
N ALA A 84 4.58 9.69 -11.89
CA ALA A 84 3.80 9.32 -10.72
C ALA A 84 2.92 8.14 -11.14
N HIS A 85 2.86 7.07 -10.35
CA HIS A 85 2.05 5.91 -10.70
C HIS A 85 0.59 6.12 -10.28
N SER A 86 -0.19 6.68 -11.19
CA SER A 86 -1.62 6.84 -11.02
C SER A 86 -2.37 5.50 -11.08
N GLY A 87 -3.30 5.32 -10.14
CA GLY A 87 -4.24 4.20 -10.15
C GLY A 87 -3.72 2.86 -9.64
N TRP A 88 -2.56 2.76 -8.99
CA TRP A 88 -2.15 1.51 -8.32
C TRP A 88 -1.18 1.73 -7.15
N ALA A 89 -1.03 0.71 -6.30
CA ALA A 89 -0.07 0.70 -5.21
C ALA A 89 0.56 -0.69 -4.96
N ALA A 90 1.79 -0.71 -4.46
CA ALA A 90 2.42 -1.92 -3.94
C ALA A 90 1.95 -2.15 -2.50
N LEU A 91 1.23 -3.24 -2.27
CA LEU A 91 0.85 -3.71 -0.94
C LEU A 91 1.81 -4.83 -0.53
N VAL A 92 2.32 -4.74 0.70
CA VAL A 92 3.04 -5.82 1.38
C VAL A 92 2.40 -6.06 2.74
N VAL A 93 2.19 -7.32 3.07
CA VAL A 93 1.69 -7.78 4.37
C VAL A 93 2.83 -8.49 5.09
N LEU A 94 3.28 -7.93 6.22
CA LEU A 94 4.31 -8.54 7.05
C LEU A 94 3.71 -9.12 8.33
N GLY A 95 4.24 -10.26 8.76
CA GLY A 95 3.91 -10.90 10.03
C GLY A 95 5.14 -11.49 10.69
N THR A 96 5.02 -11.82 11.97
CA THR A 96 6.09 -12.50 12.72
C THR A 96 5.69 -13.94 13.02
N ARG A 97 6.41 -14.94 12.51
CA ARG A 97 6.17 -16.36 12.81
C ARG A 97 7.35 -16.91 13.59
N SER A 98 7.10 -17.48 14.78
CA SER A 98 8.14 -18.01 15.68
C SER A 98 9.25 -17.00 16.03
N GLY A 99 8.95 -15.69 16.02
CA GLY A 99 9.92 -14.61 16.24
C GLY A 99 10.59 -14.09 14.96
N GLU A 100 10.44 -14.75 13.82
CA GLU A 100 11.02 -14.32 12.54
C GLU A 100 10.03 -13.48 11.71
N LEU A 101 10.54 -12.42 11.09
CA LEU A 101 9.78 -11.57 10.18
C LEU A 101 9.58 -12.26 8.83
N GLN A 102 8.34 -12.32 8.36
CA GLN A 102 7.94 -12.99 7.12
C GLN A 102 6.98 -12.13 6.30
N VAL A 103 7.03 -12.29 4.97
CA VAL A 103 6.04 -11.71 4.05
C VAL A 103 4.89 -12.71 3.93
N ILE A 104 3.69 -12.30 4.34
CA ILE A 104 2.47 -13.12 4.32
C ILE A 104 1.77 -13.02 2.96
N ASP A 105 1.71 -11.81 2.42
CA ASP A 105 1.12 -11.50 1.11
C ASP A 105 1.83 -10.29 0.50
N ARG A 106 1.86 -10.24 -0.82
CA ARG A 106 2.38 -9.12 -1.61
C ARG A 106 1.59 -9.07 -2.91
N CYS A 107 0.88 -7.97 -3.15
CA CYS A 107 0.22 -7.74 -4.43
C CYS A 107 0.42 -6.33 -4.97
N ARG A 108 0.20 -6.20 -6.27
CA ARG A 108 -0.10 -4.92 -6.92
C ARG A 108 -1.59 -4.69 -6.73
N MET A 109 -1.95 -3.66 -5.97
CA MET A 109 -3.33 -3.24 -5.72
C MET A 109 -3.71 -2.22 -6.78
N GLU A 110 -4.63 -2.55 -7.69
CA GLU A 110 -5.20 -1.56 -8.60
C GLU A 110 -6.21 -0.68 -7.83
N LEU A 111 -6.17 0.62 -8.09
CA LEU A 111 -7.00 1.66 -7.45
C LEU A 111 -7.93 2.36 -8.45
N VAL A 112 -7.96 1.86 -9.68
CA VAL A 112 -8.87 2.22 -10.78
C VAL A 112 -9.35 0.94 -11.46
N GLU A 113 -10.50 0.98 -12.11
CA GLU A 113 -11.00 -0.14 -12.92
C GLU A 113 -10.41 -0.09 -14.34
N ASN A 114 -10.26 -1.25 -14.98
CA ASN A 114 -9.43 -1.41 -16.19
C ASN A 114 -10.03 -0.75 -17.45
N ASP A 115 -11.35 -0.55 -17.45
CA ASP A 115 -12.15 0.11 -18.47
C ASP A 115 -12.18 1.64 -18.30
N GLU A 116 -12.20 2.14 -17.06
CA GLU A 116 -12.13 3.59 -16.74
C GLU A 116 -10.69 4.14 -16.73
N ALA A 117 -9.70 3.30 -17.05
CA ALA A 117 -8.27 3.47 -16.74
C ALA A 117 -7.53 4.67 -17.35
N SER A 118 -8.18 5.50 -18.16
CA SER A 118 -7.64 6.77 -18.68
C SER A 118 -7.96 7.94 -17.73
N TRP A 119 -9.25 8.27 -17.60
CA TRP A 119 -9.69 9.43 -16.82
C TRP A 119 -9.63 9.17 -15.30
N ALA A 120 -9.92 7.96 -14.83
CA ALA A 120 -9.95 7.64 -13.40
C ALA A 120 -8.55 7.68 -12.75
N LYS A 121 -7.50 7.52 -13.57
CA LYS A 121 -6.09 7.70 -13.14
C LYS A 121 -5.72 9.16 -12.91
N GLN A 122 -6.23 10.05 -13.76
CA GLN A 122 -5.87 11.45 -13.80
C GLN A 122 -7.12 12.34 -13.92
N PRO A 123 -7.99 12.34 -12.89
CA PRO A 123 -9.31 12.99 -13.00
C PRO A 123 -9.23 14.52 -13.07
N TYR A 124 -8.10 15.13 -12.67
CA TYR A 124 -7.89 16.57 -12.81
C TYR A 124 -7.46 16.90 -14.25
N HIS A 125 -6.52 16.18 -14.85
CA HIS A 125 -6.17 16.36 -16.26
C HIS A 125 -7.36 16.07 -17.19
N ALA A 126 -8.14 15.03 -16.87
CA ALA A 126 -9.36 14.71 -17.61
C ALA A 126 -10.45 15.79 -17.50
N ALA A 127 -10.40 16.63 -16.46
CA ALA A 127 -11.31 17.75 -16.24
C ALA A 127 -10.82 19.09 -16.82
N GLU A 128 -9.55 19.22 -17.23
CA GLU A 128 -8.90 20.47 -17.67
C GLU A 128 -9.69 21.26 -18.72
N ARG A 129 -10.41 20.57 -19.61
CA ARG A 129 -11.13 21.16 -20.75
C ARG A 129 -12.65 21.13 -20.63
N LEU A 130 -13.17 20.73 -19.47
CA LEU A 130 -14.61 20.68 -19.21
C LEU A 130 -15.10 22.03 -18.67
N ASN A 131 -16.41 22.28 -18.74
CA ASN A 131 -16.96 23.44 -18.04
C ASN A 131 -16.90 23.23 -16.51
N ALA A 132 -16.92 24.31 -15.74
CA ALA A 132 -16.67 24.24 -14.29
C ALA A 132 -17.62 23.30 -13.51
N GLY A 133 -18.85 23.09 -13.98
CA GLY A 133 -19.78 22.10 -13.40
C GLY A 133 -19.32 20.67 -13.69
N GLU A 134 -19.17 20.34 -14.98
CA GLU A 134 -18.71 19.02 -15.45
C GLU A 134 -17.35 18.63 -14.88
N ALA A 135 -16.42 19.59 -14.77
CA ALA A 135 -15.10 19.42 -14.19
C ALA A 135 -15.18 18.99 -12.72
N ARG A 136 -15.98 19.69 -11.91
CA ARG A 136 -16.22 19.34 -10.50
C ARG A 136 -16.86 17.96 -10.36
N ASP A 137 -17.84 17.64 -11.20
CA ASP A 137 -18.52 16.34 -11.16
C ASP A 137 -17.63 15.19 -11.62
N LEU A 138 -16.75 15.38 -12.61
CA LEU A 138 -15.76 14.38 -13.01
C LEU A 138 -14.72 14.15 -11.90
N VAL A 139 -14.15 15.22 -11.34
CA VAL A 139 -13.17 15.13 -10.25
C VAL A 139 -13.79 14.44 -9.04
N LYS A 140 -14.99 14.85 -8.62
CA LYS A 140 -15.73 14.23 -7.51
C LYS A 140 -15.93 12.72 -7.73
N ARG A 141 -16.44 12.32 -8.90
CA ARG A 141 -16.61 10.90 -9.26
C ARG A 141 -15.28 10.14 -9.23
N GLY A 142 -14.20 10.71 -9.74
CA GLY A 142 -12.87 10.10 -9.70
C GLY A 142 -12.38 9.84 -8.27
N LEU A 143 -12.50 10.84 -7.39
CA LEU A 143 -12.14 10.71 -5.97
C LEU A 143 -13.02 9.67 -5.24
N GLU A 144 -14.34 9.66 -5.50
CA GLU A 144 -15.28 8.71 -4.89
C GLU A 144 -15.03 7.27 -5.38
N THR A 145 -14.80 7.06 -6.68
CA THR A 145 -14.44 5.76 -7.25
C THR A 145 -13.10 5.25 -6.70
N ALA A 146 -12.05 6.08 -6.68
CA ALA A 146 -10.75 5.68 -6.12
C ALA A 146 -10.85 5.29 -4.64
N ARG A 147 -11.64 6.02 -3.83
CA ARG A 147 -11.93 5.67 -2.42
C ARG A 147 -12.70 4.35 -2.30
N ARG A 148 -13.73 4.13 -3.14
CA ARG A 148 -14.52 2.89 -3.17
C ARG A 148 -13.65 1.68 -3.48
N ILE A 149 -12.79 1.78 -4.50
CA ILE A 149 -11.87 0.72 -4.91
C ILE A 149 -10.82 0.47 -3.81
N ALA A 150 -10.19 1.52 -3.27
CA ALA A 150 -9.22 1.37 -2.19
C ALA A 150 -9.81 0.65 -0.96
N VAL A 151 -11.06 0.96 -0.56
CA VAL A 151 -11.77 0.24 0.52
C VAL A 151 -12.02 -1.22 0.16
N ARG A 152 -12.45 -1.52 -1.08
CA ARG A 152 -12.66 -2.89 -1.56
C ARG A 152 -11.36 -3.70 -1.48
N GLU A 153 -10.28 -3.22 -2.09
CA GLU A 153 -9.02 -3.95 -2.16
C GLU A 153 -8.33 -4.08 -0.79
N MET A 154 -8.40 -3.05 0.07
CA MET A 154 -7.92 -3.12 1.45
C MET A 154 -8.65 -4.22 2.24
N ARG A 155 -9.98 -4.28 2.14
CA ARG A 155 -10.79 -5.32 2.79
C ARG A 155 -10.49 -6.70 2.23
N THR A 156 -10.27 -6.83 0.93
CA THR A 156 -9.80 -8.09 0.31
C THR A 156 -8.46 -8.54 0.88
N ALA A 157 -7.47 -7.64 0.99
CA ALA A 157 -6.16 -7.96 1.57
C ALA A 157 -6.24 -8.36 3.06
N VAL A 158 -7.03 -7.62 3.86
CA VAL A 158 -7.30 -7.97 5.27
C VAL A 158 -7.99 -9.33 5.38
N LYS A 159 -8.96 -9.62 4.50
CA LYS A 159 -9.65 -10.91 4.45
C LYS A 159 -8.68 -12.05 4.12
N ARG A 160 -7.84 -11.93 3.09
CA ARG A 160 -6.82 -12.95 2.74
C ARG A 160 -5.88 -13.24 3.91
N ALA A 161 -5.40 -12.20 4.61
CA ALA A 161 -4.54 -12.37 5.77
C ALA A 161 -5.24 -13.12 6.93
N ARG A 162 -6.53 -12.83 7.18
CA ARG A 162 -7.35 -13.53 8.18
C ARG A 162 -7.64 -14.99 7.79
N GLU A 163 -7.92 -15.26 6.52
CA GLU A 163 -8.10 -16.62 6.00
C GLU A 163 -6.79 -17.43 6.07
N ALA A 164 -5.63 -16.79 5.97
CA ALA A 164 -4.32 -17.37 6.26
C ALA A 164 -4.00 -17.51 7.77
N GLY A 165 -4.94 -17.21 8.67
CA GLY A 165 -4.79 -17.38 10.12
C GLY A 165 -4.12 -16.22 10.86
N HIS A 166 -4.04 -15.03 10.26
CA HIS A 166 -3.39 -13.86 10.86
C HIS A 166 -4.38 -12.75 11.26
N ASP A 167 -4.14 -12.11 12.40
CA ASP A 167 -4.84 -10.87 12.76
C ASP A 167 -4.08 -9.62 12.29
N VAL A 168 -4.82 -8.70 11.68
CA VAL A 168 -4.31 -7.48 11.04
C VAL A 168 -4.78 -6.27 11.82
N ALA A 169 -3.90 -5.72 12.67
CA ALA A 169 -4.28 -4.64 13.60
C ALA A 169 -3.79 -3.23 13.19
N ALA A 170 -2.96 -3.09 12.15
CA ALA A 170 -2.52 -1.77 11.67
C ALA A 170 -2.10 -1.78 10.19
N CYS A 171 -2.13 -0.58 9.60
CA CYS A 171 -1.72 -0.30 8.24
C CYS A 171 -0.78 0.91 8.21
N ALA A 172 0.33 0.85 7.47
CA ALA A 172 1.11 2.05 7.13
C ALA A 172 0.86 2.48 5.68
N VAL A 173 0.68 3.78 5.45
CA VAL A 173 0.57 4.37 4.11
C VAL A 173 1.66 5.42 3.94
N LEU A 174 2.41 5.34 2.85
CA LEU A 174 3.36 6.39 2.50
C LEU A 174 2.63 7.59 1.90
N VAL A 175 2.72 8.73 2.60
CA VAL A 175 2.09 10.00 2.20
C VAL A 175 3.12 10.97 1.64
N VAL A 176 2.64 11.97 0.88
CA VAL A 176 3.44 13.11 0.42
C VAL A 176 3.02 14.37 1.16
N ASP A 177 3.69 15.49 0.89
CA ASP A 177 3.40 16.79 1.50
C ASP A 177 1.91 17.14 1.33
N PRO A 178 1.21 17.62 2.39
CA PRO A 178 -0.22 17.89 2.33
C PRO A 178 -0.65 18.78 1.15
N MET A 179 -1.88 18.53 0.70
CA MET A 179 -2.55 19.37 -0.28
C MET A 179 -3.01 20.67 0.39
N PRO A 180 -2.66 21.86 -0.14
CA PRO A 180 -3.33 23.10 0.22
C PRO A 180 -4.82 23.00 -0.12
N ASP A 181 -5.68 23.72 0.59
CA ASP A 181 -7.14 23.64 0.43
C ASP A 181 -7.63 24.41 -0.82
N TRP A 182 -7.13 24.02 -1.99
CA TRP A 182 -7.52 24.56 -3.29
C TRP A 182 -8.82 23.92 -3.76
N SER A 183 -9.74 24.75 -4.23
CA SER A 183 -10.91 24.30 -4.99
C SER A 183 -10.51 23.60 -6.30
N VAL A 184 -11.44 22.84 -6.89
CA VAL A 184 -11.21 22.22 -8.21
C VAL A 184 -10.82 23.27 -9.25
N ASP A 185 -11.52 24.40 -9.28
CA ASP A 185 -11.28 25.50 -10.21
C ASP A 185 -9.85 26.08 -10.04
N GLU A 186 -9.38 26.25 -8.80
CA GLU A 186 -8.01 26.67 -8.51
C GLU A 186 -6.94 25.61 -8.86
N ILE A 187 -7.26 24.32 -8.75
CA ILE A 187 -6.37 23.23 -9.17
C ILE A 187 -6.26 23.20 -10.70
N LEU A 188 -7.40 23.36 -11.41
CA LEU A 188 -7.43 23.33 -12.87
C LEU A 188 -6.84 24.60 -13.51
N ALA A 189 -6.86 25.73 -12.81
CA ALA A 189 -6.24 26.97 -13.28
C ALA A 189 -4.70 26.89 -13.44
N VAL A 190 -4.03 25.90 -12.85
CA VAL A 190 -2.56 25.76 -12.92
C VAL A 190 -2.17 24.29 -13.04
N HIS A 191 -1.64 23.88 -14.20
CA HIS A 191 -1.30 22.49 -14.52
C HIS A 191 -0.43 21.79 -13.45
N PHE A 192 0.55 22.48 -12.87
CA PHE A 192 1.35 21.95 -11.75
C PHE A 192 0.52 21.55 -10.51
N ARG A 193 -0.59 22.26 -10.23
CA ARG A 193 -1.50 21.90 -9.13
C ARG A 193 -2.25 20.60 -9.42
N MET A 194 -2.58 20.32 -10.69
CA MET A 194 -3.19 19.04 -11.09
C MET A 194 -2.25 17.87 -10.79
N HIS A 195 -0.97 17.97 -11.16
CA HIS A 195 0.04 16.95 -10.81
C HIS A 195 0.14 16.73 -9.30
N LYS A 196 0.14 17.82 -8.50
CA LYS A 196 0.15 17.69 -7.03
C LYS A 196 -1.12 17.01 -6.53
N ALA A 197 -2.29 17.39 -7.05
CA ALA A 197 -3.59 16.85 -6.64
C ALA A 197 -3.69 15.34 -6.88
N GLU A 198 -3.25 14.88 -8.05
CA GLU A 198 -3.22 13.45 -8.41
C GLU A 198 -2.16 12.67 -7.61
N GLY A 199 -1.01 13.29 -7.31
CA GLY A 199 0.02 12.70 -6.44
C GLY A 199 -0.45 12.44 -5.00
N VAL A 200 -1.44 13.20 -4.52
CA VAL A 200 -2.09 13.00 -3.20
C VAL A 200 -3.29 12.05 -3.27
N LEU A 201 -4.08 12.09 -4.36
CA LEU A 201 -5.39 11.42 -4.50
C LEU A 201 -5.38 9.96 -4.04
N PHE A 202 -4.51 9.13 -4.61
CA PHE A 202 -4.48 7.69 -4.28
C PHE A 202 -3.99 7.43 -2.85
N ARG A 203 -3.16 8.31 -2.30
CA ARG A 203 -2.65 8.20 -0.92
C ARG A 203 -3.75 8.56 0.10
N ASP A 204 -4.55 9.60 -0.16
CA ASP A 204 -5.77 9.92 0.61
C ASP A 204 -6.77 8.76 0.55
N ALA A 205 -7.00 8.17 -0.64
CA ALA A 205 -7.89 7.03 -0.81
C ALA A 205 -7.45 5.81 0.03
N LEU A 206 -6.15 5.49 0.03
CA LEU A 206 -5.57 4.39 0.82
C LEU A 206 -5.62 4.66 2.33
N ALA A 207 -5.31 5.88 2.77
CA ALA A 207 -5.39 6.30 4.16
C ALA A 207 -6.83 6.20 4.70
N ARG A 208 -7.83 6.63 3.91
CA ARG A 208 -9.26 6.45 4.23
C ARG A 208 -9.66 4.98 4.22
N ALA A 209 -9.16 4.19 3.27
CA ALA A 209 -9.46 2.76 3.17
C ALA A 209 -8.96 1.97 4.39
N ALA A 210 -7.79 2.29 4.93
CA ALA A 210 -7.26 1.68 6.14
C ALA A 210 -8.19 1.96 7.35
N ARG A 211 -8.53 3.23 7.58
CA ARG A 211 -9.47 3.66 8.63
C ARG A 211 -10.85 2.98 8.47
N ALA A 212 -11.40 2.96 7.26
CA ALA A 212 -12.68 2.32 6.93
C ALA A 212 -12.64 0.76 6.94
N SER A 213 -11.46 0.17 7.10
CA SER A 213 -11.26 -1.28 7.30
C SER A 213 -10.98 -1.63 8.77
N GLY A 214 -11.10 -0.66 9.69
CA GLY A 214 -10.85 -0.86 11.12
C GLY A 214 -9.37 -0.98 11.49
N LEU A 215 -8.46 -0.61 10.60
CA LEU A 215 -7.02 -0.68 10.84
C LEU A 215 -6.53 0.61 11.51
N ARG A 216 -5.69 0.49 12.54
CA ARG A 216 -4.91 1.62 13.05
C ARG A 216 -3.95 2.09 11.95
N LEU A 217 -4.20 3.27 11.40
CA LEU A 217 -3.39 3.86 10.35
C LEU A 217 -2.15 4.55 10.92
N LEU A 218 -1.02 4.36 10.26
CA LEU A 218 0.19 5.16 10.39
C LEU A 218 0.50 5.84 9.04
N GLU A 219 0.50 7.16 9.01
CA GLU A 219 0.87 7.95 7.82
C GLU A 219 2.34 8.33 7.94
N ILE A 220 3.19 7.84 7.03
CA ILE A 220 4.64 8.11 7.03
C ILE A 220 4.98 8.97 5.81
N PRO A 221 5.58 10.17 5.97
CA PRO A 221 6.04 10.95 4.83
C PRO A 221 7.10 10.16 4.04
N GLU A 222 6.88 9.92 2.74
CA GLU A 222 7.74 9.04 1.93
C GLU A 222 9.21 9.48 1.96
N LYS A 223 9.45 10.80 1.89
CA LYS A 223 10.79 11.42 1.95
C LYS A 223 11.51 11.20 3.29
N GLN A 224 10.78 10.84 4.35
CA GLN A 224 11.28 10.62 5.71
C GLN A 224 11.21 9.14 6.12
N LEU A 225 10.85 8.21 5.22
CA LEU A 225 10.63 6.80 5.57
C LEU A 225 11.84 6.18 6.29
N ASP A 226 13.04 6.42 5.78
CA ASP A 226 14.28 5.86 6.34
C ASP A 226 14.53 6.40 7.77
N GLU A 227 14.54 7.73 7.94
CA GLU A 227 14.74 8.42 9.21
C GLU A 227 13.66 8.08 10.26
N HIS A 228 12.40 7.98 9.82
CA HIS A 228 11.28 7.56 10.67
C HIS A 228 11.41 6.09 11.10
N SER A 229 11.90 5.23 10.22
CA SER A 229 12.12 3.81 10.52
C SER A 229 13.28 3.59 11.49
N GLU A 230 14.38 4.35 11.34
CA GLU A 230 15.49 4.31 12.29
C GLU A 230 15.05 4.68 13.70
N ARG A 231 14.30 5.79 13.85
CA ARG A 231 13.72 6.21 15.13
C ARG A 231 12.77 5.18 15.71
N ALA A 232 11.81 4.70 14.92
CA ALA A 232 10.74 3.82 15.41
C ALA A 232 11.22 2.40 15.76
N LEU A 233 12.31 1.94 15.13
CA LEU A 233 12.85 0.57 15.29
C LEU A 233 14.19 0.53 16.02
N ALA A 234 14.74 1.68 16.45
CA ALA A 234 16.03 1.82 17.12
C ALA A 234 17.18 1.04 16.42
N THR A 235 17.13 0.98 15.09
CA THR A 235 17.99 0.14 14.24
C THR A 235 18.37 0.93 13.01
N SER A 236 19.64 0.88 12.58
CA SER A 236 20.11 1.65 11.43
C SER A 236 19.40 1.27 10.12
N VAL A 237 19.16 2.26 9.26
CA VAL A 237 18.48 2.11 7.97
C VAL A 237 19.19 1.09 7.10
N SER A 238 20.53 1.07 7.12
CA SER A 238 21.32 0.12 6.34
C SER A 238 21.09 -1.33 6.79
N SER A 239 20.81 -1.58 8.08
CA SER A 239 20.43 -2.88 8.61
C SER A 239 18.97 -3.22 8.23
N LEU A 240 18.04 -2.31 8.46
CA LEU A 240 16.62 -2.46 8.11
C LEU A 240 16.43 -2.77 6.61
N ARG A 241 17.12 -2.01 5.74
CA ARG A 241 17.10 -2.20 4.28
C ARG A 241 17.74 -3.52 3.85
N LYS A 242 18.76 -4.03 4.57
CA LYS A 242 19.30 -5.39 4.35
C LYS A 242 18.26 -6.46 4.69
N THR A 243 17.58 -6.36 5.84
CA THR A 243 16.50 -7.28 6.24
C THR A 243 15.38 -7.31 5.21
N VAL A 244 14.90 -6.14 4.79
CA VAL A 244 13.90 -5.97 3.72
C VAL A 244 14.39 -6.53 2.37
N ALA A 245 15.67 -6.40 2.05
CA ALA A 245 16.24 -7.00 0.84
C ALA A 245 16.29 -8.54 0.92
N SER A 246 16.57 -9.12 2.09
CA SER A 246 16.55 -10.58 2.27
C SER A 246 15.13 -11.18 2.21
N LEU A 247 14.09 -10.48 2.68
CA LEU A 247 12.70 -10.93 2.56
C LEU A 247 12.31 -11.23 1.10
N GLY A 248 12.80 -10.43 0.15
CA GLY A 248 12.52 -10.65 -1.27
C GLY A 248 13.03 -11.98 -1.84
N LYS A 249 13.99 -12.63 -1.17
CA LYS A 249 14.49 -13.95 -1.58
C LYS A 249 13.46 -15.07 -1.38
N SER A 250 12.57 -14.94 -0.38
CA SER A 250 11.56 -15.97 -0.09
C SER A 250 10.28 -15.84 -0.93
N VAL A 251 9.98 -14.66 -1.45
CA VAL A 251 8.73 -14.38 -2.21
C VAL A 251 8.94 -14.03 -3.68
N GLY A 252 10.18 -13.98 -4.16
CA GLY A 252 10.51 -13.74 -5.56
C GLY A 252 10.03 -12.38 -6.11
N PRO A 253 10.13 -12.17 -7.44
CA PRO A 253 9.75 -10.92 -8.08
C PRO A 253 8.21 -10.72 -8.16
N PRO A 254 7.73 -9.48 -8.33
CA PRO A 254 8.48 -8.22 -8.20
C PRO A 254 8.89 -7.91 -6.74
N TRP A 255 10.13 -7.42 -6.56
CA TRP A 255 10.67 -6.92 -5.28
C TRP A 255 11.50 -5.64 -5.50
N GLY A 256 10.88 -4.64 -6.13
CA GLY A 256 11.47 -3.34 -6.48
C GLY A 256 11.49 -2.36 -5.31
N LYS A 257 11.73 -1.06 -5.60
CA LYS A 257 11.68 0.03 -4.61
C LYS A 257 10.37 -0.01 -3.82
N ASP A 258 9.26 -0.03 -4.53
CA ASP A 258 7.91 0.04 -3.97
C ASP A 258 7.63 -1.08 -2.95
N GLN A 259 7.98 -2.34 -3.28
CA GLN A 259 7.82 -3.45 -2.34
C GLN A 259 8.73 -3.32 -1.11
N LYS A 260 9.94 -2.79 -1.27
CA LYS A 260 10.89 -2.58 -0.17
C LYS A 260 10.46 -1.42 0.74
N ASP A 261 9.94 -0.34 0.18
CA ASP A 261 9.43 0.81 0.94
C ASP A 261 8.15 0.44 1.70
N ALA A 262 7.22 -0.28 1.06
CA ALA A 262 6.08 -0.88 1.76
C ALA A 262 6.54 -1.83 2.88
N SER A 263 7.48 -2.74 2.61
CA SER A 263 7.99 -3.64 3.65
C SER A 263 8.56 -2.89 4.86
N LEU A 264 9.36 -1.83 4.62
CA LEU A 264 9.94 -1.02 5.70
C LEU A 264 8.84 -0.31 6.51
N ALA A 265 7.85 0.27 5.85
CA ALA A 265 6.69 0.88 6.50
C ALA A 265 5.85 -0.15 7.30
N ALA A 266 5.72 -1.39 6.83
CA ALA A 266 5.05 -2.47 7.56
C ALA A 266 5.86 -2.87 8.81
N MET A 267 7.19 -2.89 8.75
CA MET A 267 8.04 -3.13 9.93
C MET A 267 7.80 -2.06 11.01
N VAL A 268 7.69 -0.79 10.62
CA VAL A 268 7.35 0.31 11.53
C VAL A 268 5.95 0.12 12.13
N ALA A 269 4.93 -0.21 11.33
CA ALA A 269 3.59 -0.50 11.87
C ALA A 269 3.55 -1.71 12.82
N LEU A 270 4.49 -2.66 12.66
CA LEU A 270 4.51 -3.95 13.36
C LEU A 270 5.17 -3.83 14.73
N HIS A 271 6.31 -3.17 14.79
CA HIS A 271 7.14 -3.07 16.00
C HIS A 271 7.19 -1.66 16.60
N GLY A 272 6.70 -0.65 15.90
CA GLY A 272 6.59 0.72 16.40
C GLY A 272 5.75 0.77 17.66
N ARG A 273 6.40 1.10 18.78
CA ARG A 273 5.75 1.37 20.05
C ARG A 273 5.04 2.72 19.93
N THR A 274 3.71 2.70 19.97
CA THR A 274 2.88 3.86 20.32
C THR A 274 2.75 3.92 21.83
#